data_AF-A0A2G2A602-F1
#
_entry.id   AF-A0A2G2A602-F1
#
_cell.length_a   1.000
_cell.length_b   1.000
_cell.length_c   1.000
_cell.angle_alpha   90.00
_cell.angle_beta   90.00
_cell.angle_gamma   90.00
#
_symmetry.space_group_name_H-M   'P 1'
#
loop_
_entity.id
_entity.type
_entity.pdbx_description
1 polymer ?
#
loop_
_entity_poly.entity_id
_entity_poly.type
_entity_poly.pdbx_seq_one_letter_code
_entity_poly.pdbx_strand_id
1 'polypeptide(L)'
;MSLRSALFGIQRALHGLALFSIIALALVVVGYTMASALGLAPWLTFQAQFGAWNVPAAGLIAQIALTFLLVSLVFFIPSSRRILALERTHRDFNLSMDDVARAYHLCHTADRAGVFTLSSEFDAVRERLAYLRDHPELGSLENEVLELAAQMSKQSRHLADIYSDEKVARAKTFLRQRQEEAENQQQKIVEALHACREIRKWSQQVELEESVVASQLSQLEEQLAATLPALGYTLGRDSANVVPLGERPAAE
;
A
#
# COMPACT_ATOMS: atom_id res chain seq x y z
N MET A 1 -2.18 -22.74 23.25
CA MET A 1 -3.00 -21.79 22.46
C MET A 1 -2.78 -20.40 23.04
N SER A 2 -2.17 -19.47 22.30
CA SER A 2 -1.78 -18.14 22.81
C SER A 2 -3.02 -17.32 23.19
N LEU A 3 -2.98 -16.58 24.31
CA LEU A 3 -4.06 -15.71 24.79
C LEU A 3 -4.60 -14.77 23.68
N ARG A 4 -3.72 -14.34 22.78
CA ARG A 4 -4.07 -13.52 21.61
C ARG A 4 -4.95 -14.26 20.60
N SER A 5 -4.68 -15.54 20.34
CA SER A 5 -5.48 -16.35 19.42
C SER A 5 -6.91 -16.58 19.92
N ALA A 6 -7.11 -16.71 21.24
CA ALA A 6 -8.43 -16.83 21.84
C ALA A 6 -9.23 -15.51 21.73
N LEU A 7 -8.58 -14.37 21.99
CA LEU A 7 -9.19 -13.03 21.85
C LEU A 7 -9.65 -12.75 20.42
N PHE A 8 -8.83 -13.07 19.41
CA PHE A 8 -9.22 -12.91 17.99
C PHE A 8 -10.39 -13.82 17.58
N GLY A 9 -10.45 -15.03 18.14
CA GLY A 9 -11.58 -15.94 17.92
C GLY A 9 -12.89 -15.38 18.47
N ILE A 10 -12.87 -14.89 19.72
CA ILE A 10 -14.04 -14.29 20.37
C ILE A 10 -14.50 -13.04 19.63
N GLN A 11 -13.59 -12.13 19.27
CA GLN A 11 -13.94 -10.92 18.53
C GLN A 11 -14.62 -11.24 17.19
N ARG A 12 -14.12 -12.25 16.47
CA ARG A 12 -14.72 -12.69 15.20
C ARG A 12 -16.12 -13.27 15.39
N ALA A 13 -16.33 -14.07 16.43
CA ALA A 13 -17.64 -14.63 16.78
C ALA A 13 -18.64 -13.51 17.11
N LEU A 14 -18.23 -12.53 17.92
CA LEU A 14 -19.06 -11.38 18.27
C LEU A 14 -19.44 -10.53 17.06
N HIS A 15 -18.51 -10.25 16.14
CA HIS A 15 -18.83 -9.53 14.90
C HIS A 15 -19.79 -10.32 14.00
N GLY A 16 -19.61 -11.64 13.90
CA GLY A 16 -20.52 -12.50 13.14
C GLY A 16 -21.94 -12.50 13.71
N LEU A 17 -22.05 -12.61 15.04
CA LEU A 17 -23.32 -12.53 15.76
C LEU A 17 -24.01 -11.18 15.56
N ALA A 18 -23.26 -10.08 15.67
CA ALA A 18 -23.80 -8.73 15.47
C ALA A 18 -24.34 -8.54 14.04
N LEU A 19 -23.58 -8.93 13.02
CA LEU A 19 -24.04 -8.86 11.63
C LEU A 19 -25.29 -9.72 11.38
N PHE A 20 -25.32 -10.92 11.94
CA PHE A 20 -26.48 -11.80 11.86
C PHE A 20 -27.72 -11.15 12.50
N SER A 21 -27.57 -10.56 13.69
CA SER A 21 -28.68 -9.86 14.37
C SER A 21 -29.21 -8.67 13.57
N ILE A 22 -28.33 -7.91 12.90
CA ILE A 22 -28.73 -6.76 12.07
C ILE A 22 -29.53 -7.23 10.85
N ILE A 23 -29.07 -8.28 10.16
CA ILE A 23 -29.76 -8.83 8.99
C ILE A 23 -31.12 -9.42 9.40
N ALA A 24 -31.16 -10.18 10.49
CA ALA A 24 -32.40 -10.75 11.02
C ALA A 24 -33.41 -9.65 11.39
N LEU A 25 -32.97 -8.61 12.08
CA LEU A 25 -33.81 -7.46 12.44
C LEU A 25 -34.31 -6.73 11.19
N ALA A 26 -33.44 -6.51 10.19
CA ALA A 26 -33.83 -5.86 8.94
C ALA A 26 -34.92 -6.66 8.20
N LEU A 27 -34.78 -7.99 8.13
CA LEU A 27 -35.80 -8.85 7.52
C LEU A 27 -37.15 -8.77 8.25
N VAL A 28 -37.13 -8.77 9.59
CA VAL A 28 -38.36 -8.66 10.40
C VAL A 28 -39.04 -7.31 10.15
N VAL A 29 -38.29 -6.21 10.22
CA VAL A 29 -38.83 -4.85 10.05
C VAL A 29 -39.36 -4.64 8.62
N VAL A 30 -38.64 -5.09 7.59
CA VAL A 30 -39.11 -5.03 6.20
C VAL A 30 -40.37 -5.88 6.01
N GLY A 31 -40.38 -7.10 6.55
CA GLY A 31 -41.55 -7.99 6.47
C GLY A 31 -42.77 -7.39 7.17
N TYR A 32 -42.58 -6.79 8.35
CA TYR A 32 -43.64 -6.11 9.10
C TYR A 32 -44.18 -4.89 8.33
N THR A 33 -43.30 -4.05 7.78
CA THR A 33 -43.71 -2.89 6.97
C THR A 33 -44.44 -3.29 5.69
N MET A 34 -44.03 -4.39 5.05
CA MET A 34 -44.75 -4.95 3.90
C MET A 34 -46.13 -5.49 4.30
N ALA A 35 -46.23 -6.18 5.43
CA ALA A 35 -47.51 -6.67 5.96
C ALA A 35 -48.46 -5.52 6.33
N SER A 36 -47.94 -4.43 6.91
CA SER A 36 -48.73 -3.22 7.18
C SER A 36 -49.21 -2.53 5.90
N ALA A 37 -48.36 -2.49 4.86
CA ALA A 37 -48.73 -1.94 3.56
C ALA A 37 -49.83 -2.73 2.84
N LEU A 38 -49.83 -4.06 3.00
CA LEU A 38 -50.87 -4.97 2.46
C LEU A 38 -52.14 -5.01 3.33
N GLY A 39 -52.17 -4.29 4.47
CA GLY A 39 -53.30 -4.29 5.41
C GLY A 39 -53.41 -5.56 6.26
N LEU A 40 -52.40 -6.43 6.26
CA LEU A 40 -52.35 -7.67 7.04
C LEU A 40 -51.96 -7.42 8.51
N ALA A 41 -51.29 -6.29 8.79
CA ALA A 41 -50.86 -5.90 10.14
C ALA A 41 -51.15 -4.40 10.38
N PRO A 42 -51.40 -3.97 11.63
CA PRO A 42 -51.56 -2.56 11.94
C PRO A 42 -50.24 -1.80 11.79
N TRP A 43 -50.31 -0.53 11.40
CA TRP A 43 -49.17 0.38 11.43
C TRP A 43 -48.76 0.69 12.88
N LEU A 44 -47.47 0.95 13.11
CA LEU A 44 -47.02 1.45 14.39
C LEU A 44 -47.69 2.80 14.69
N THR A 45 -48.22 2.97 15.90
CA THR A 45 -48.88 4.21 16.33
C THR A 45 -48.27 4.73 17.63
N PHE A 46 -47.77 5.95 17.61
CA PHE A 46 -47.41 6.72 18.79
C PHE A 46 -47.59 8.21 18.51
N GLN A 47 -47.66 9.01 19.56
CA GLN A 47 -47.71 10.47 19.45
C GLN A 47 -46.32 11.05 19.62
N ALA A 48 -45.90 11.92 18.71
CA ALA A 48 -44.67 12.68 18.81
C ALA A 48 -44.93 14.17 18.62
N GLN A 49 -44.29 14.97 19.46
CA GLN A 49 -44.39 16.42 19.45
C GLN A 49 -42.98 17.00 19.39
N PHE A 50 -42.78 17.99 18.52
CA PHE A 50 -41.54 18.74 18.40
C PHE A 50 -41.80 20.22 18.73
N GLY A 51 -41.50 20.62 19.96
CA GLY A 51 -41.89 21.94 20.47
C GLY A 51 -43.41 22.09 20.49
N ALA A 52 -43.94 23.09 19.78
CA ALA A 52 -45.39 23.31 19.66
C ALA A 52 -46.05 22.46 18.55
N TRP A 53 -45.27 21.76 17.73
CA TRP A 53 -45.77 21.05 16.54
C TRP A 53 -46.05 19.58 16.85
N ASN A 54 -47.30 19.15 16.67
CA ASN A 54 -47.66 17.73 16.72
C ASN A 54 -47.41 17.10 15.34
N VAL A 55 -46.67 15.99 15.32
CA VAL A 55 -46.37 15.27 14.08
C VAL A 55 -47.51 14.28 13.81
N PRO A 56 -48.35 14.50 12.78
CA PRO A 56 -49.38 13.53 12.42
C PRO A 56 -48.72 12.24 11.89
N ALA A 57 -49.34 11.09 12.20
CA ALA A 57 -48.86 9.77 11.75
C ALA A 57 -47.39 9.47 12.10
N ALA A 58 -46.90 9.99 13.23
CA ALA A 58 -45.51 9.83 13.68
C ALA A 58 -45.04 8.37 13.68
N GLY A 59 -45.91 7.43 14.06
CA GLY A 59 -45.58 6.00 14.05
C GLY A 59 -45.34 5.40 12.66
N LEU A 60 -46.14 5.80 11.66
CA LEU A 60 -45.94 5.37 10.27
C LEU A 60 -44.63 5.94 9.71
N ILE A 61 -44.38 7.22 9.94
CA ILE A 61 -43.15 7.89 9.48
C ILE A 61 -41.92 7.21 10.09
N ALA A 62 -41.95 6.94 11.40
CA ALA A 62 -40.84 6.28 12.08
C ALA A 62 -40.63 4.83 11.62
N GLN A 63 -41.70 4.08 11.38
CA GLN A 63 -41.62 2.72 10.85
C GLN A 63 -40.98 2.68 9.46
N ILE A 64 -41.40 3.57 8.55
CA ILE A 64 -40.83 3.67 7.20
C ILE A 64 -39.36 4.13 7.26
N ALA A 65 -39.06 5.15 8.06
CA ALA A 65 -37.71 5.67 8.22
C ALA A 65 -36.75 4.60 8.79
N LEU A 66 -37.18 3.86 9.81
CA LEU A 66 -36.42 2.76 10.39
C LEU A 66 -36.18 1.64 9.36
N THR A 67 -37.20 1.32 8.56
CA THR A 67 -37.08 0.31 7.49
C THR A 67 -36.04 0.75 6.46
N PHE A 68 -36.10 2.00 6.00
CA PHE A 68 -35.14 2.54 5.03
C PHE A 68 -33.70 2.56 5.59
N LEU A 69 -33.53 2.95 6.85
CA LEU A 69 -32.24 2.95 7.54
C LEU A 69 -31.63 1.54 7.60
N LEU A 70 -32.41 0.54 8.02
CA LEU A 70 -31.94 -0.85 8.13
C LEU A 70 -31.62 -1.46 6.77
N VAL A 71 -32.44 -1.19 5.76
CA VAL A 71 -32.18 -1.63 4.37
C VAL A 71 -30.86 -1.02 3.87
N SER A 72 -30.67 0.29 4.05
CA SER A 72 -29.42 0.97 3.69
C SER A 72 -28.22 0.31 4.37
N LEU A 73 -28.30 0.06 5.69
CA LEU A 73 -27.21 -0.60 6.44
C LEU A 73 -26.87 -1.99 5.88
N VAL A 74 -27.88 -2.78 5.48
CA VAL A 74 -27.66 -4.10 4.85
C VAL A 74 -26.96 -3.97 3.49
N PHE A 75 -27.30 -2.97 2.68
CA PHE A 75 -26.61 -2.69 1.40
C PHE A 75 -25.13 -2.29 1.57
N PHE A 76 -24.74 -1.74 2.72
CA PHE A 76 -23.33 -1.42 3.02
C PHE A 76 -22.49 -2.66 3.39
N ILE A 77 -23.09 -3.75 3.87
CA ILE A 77 -22.36 -4.96 4.33
C ILE A 77 -21.50 -5.60 3.22
N PRO A 78 -21.98 -5.83 1.99
CA PRO A 78 -21.16 -6.37 0.91
C PRO A 78 -19.96 -5.49 0.54
N SER A 79 -20.14 -4.17 0.60
CA SER A 79 -19.07 -3.19 0.30
C SER A 79 -17.93 -3.30 1.32
N SER A 80 -18.26 -3.30 2.62
CA SER A 80 -17.25 -3.45 3.68
C SER A 80 -16.58 -4.83 3.66
N ARG A 81 -17.30 -5.89 3.30
CA ARG A 81 -16.73 -7.24 3.14
C ARG A 81 -15.73 -7.31 1.99
N ARG A 82 -16.03 -6.67 0.86
CA ARG A 82 -15.13 -6.60 -0.30
C ARG A 82 -13.85 -5.83 0.03
N ILE A 83 -13.97 -4.70 0.72
CA ILE A 83 -12.81 -3.89 1.15
C ILE A 83 -11.93 -4.67 2.13
N LEU A 84 -12.53 -5.32 3.14
CA LEU A 84 -11.78 -6.13 4.11
C LEU A 84 -11.14 -7.37 3.48
N ALA A 85 -11.77 -7.96 2.45
CA ALA A 85 -11.18 -9.04 1.68
C ALA A 85 -9.95 -8.55 0.89
N LEU A 86 -10.02 -7.37 0.25
CA LEU A 86 -8.86 -6.77 -0.42
C LEU A 86 -7.72 -6.49 0.57
N GLU A 87 -8.01 -5.97 1.76
CA GLU A 87 -7.01 -5.74 2.80
C GLU A 87 -6.36 -7.03 3.33
N ARG A 88 -7.14 -8.13 3.46
CA ARG A 88 -6.60 -9.44 3.83
C ARG A 88 -5.74 -10.03 2.73
N THR A 89 -6.19 -9.98 1.48
CA THR A 89 -5.38 -10.44 0.34
C THR A 89 -4.05 -9.68 0.24
N HIS A 90 -4.03 -8.39 0.61
CA HIS A 90 -2.81 -7.59 0.65
C HIS A 90 -1.92 -7.86 1.89
N ARG A 91 -2.47 -8.40 2.98
CA ARG A 91 -1.74 -8.73 4.23
C ARG A 91 -1.29 -10.19 4.33
N ASP A 92 -1.97 -11.11 3.64
CA ASP A 92 -1.60 -12.51 3.50
C ASP A 92 -0.38 -12.72 2.56
N PHE A 93 0.16 -11.64 1.97
CA PHE A 93 1.40 -11.66 1.21
C PHE A 93 2.68 -11.65 2.08
N ASN A 94 2.55 -11.68 3.41
CA ASN A 94 3.67 -12.04 4.28
C ASN A 94 3.75 -13.56 4.39
N LEU A 95 4.18 -14.22 3.31
CA LEU A 95 4.88 -15.48 3.43
C LEU A 95 6.03 -15.25 4.43
N SER A 96 5.98 -15.91 5.58
CA SER A 96 7.09 -15.92 6.53
C SER A 96 8.35 -16.39 5.81
N MET A 97 9.46 -15.66 5.96
CA MET A 97 10.74 -16.05 5.36
C MET A 97 11.15 -17.48 5.79
N ASP A 98 10.70 -17.93 6.96
CA ASP A 98 10.90 -19.31 7.43
C ASP A 98 10.06 -20.34 6.67
N ASP A 99 8.84 -20.00 6.23
CA ASP A 99 8.01 -20.91 5.45
C ASP A 99 8.51 -20.99 4.00
N VAL A 100 9.00 -19.87 3.46
CA VAL A 100 9.73 -19.82 2.17
C VAL A 100 11.02 -20.62 2.27
N ALA A 101 11.83 -20.40 3.31
CA ALA A 101 13.10 -21.09 3.49
C ALA A 101 12.90 -22.59 3.71
N ARG A 102 11.87 -23.00 4.47
CA ARG A 102 11.56 -24.42 4.72
C ARG A 102 11.02 -25.11 3.48
N ALA A 103 10.11 -24.47 2.73
CA ALA A 103 9.63 -24.98 1.44
C ALA A 103 10.76 -25.02 0.39
N TYR A 104 11.60 -24.00 0.34
CA TYR A 104 12.79 -23.94 -0.51
C TYR A 104 13.77 -25.05 -0.14
N HIS A 105 14.04 -25.28 1.14
CA HIS A 105 14.95 -26.32 1.58
C HIS A 105 14.42 -27.72 1.28
N LEU A 106 13.12 -27.98 1.47
CA LEU A 106 12.49 -29.28 1.17
C LEU A 106 12.51 -29.58 -0.34
N CYS A 107 12.14 -28.60 -1.17
CA CYS A 107 12.20 -28.72 -2.62
C CYS A 107 13.64 -28.87 -3.11
N HIS A 108 14.60 -28.13 -2.55
CA HIS A 108 15.98 -28.15 -3.01
C HIS A 108 16.77 -29.39 -2.52
N THR A 109 16.38 -30.01 -1.40
CA THR A 109 16.90 -31.32 -0.99
C THR A 109 16.34 -32.46 -1.84
N ALA A 110 15.10 -32.34 -2.30
CA ALA A 110 14.51 -33.30 -3.24
C ALA A 110 15.13 -33.15 -4.66
N ASP A 111 15.44 -31.92 -5.08
CA ASP A 111 15.97 -31.61 -6.41
C ASP A 111 17.49 -31.91 -6.52
N ARG A 112 18.30 -31.63 -5.48
CA ARG A 112 19.74 -32.00 -5.48
C ARG A 112 20.00 -33.52 -5.46
N ALA A 113 18.99 -34.34 -5.17
CA ALA A 113 19.10 -35.79 -5.27
C ALA A 113 18.88 -36.33 -6.71
N GLY A 114 18.35 -35.52 -7.64
CA GLY A 114 17.95 -35.98 -8.98
C GLY A 114 18.52 -35.21 -10.19
N VAL A 115 19.19 -34.07 -9.99
CA VAL A 115 19.61 -33.20 -11.12
C VAL A 115 20.76 -33.77 -11.97
N PHE A 116 21.48 -34.80 -11.51
CA PHE A 116 22.48 -35.49 -12.34
C PHE A 116 22.04 -36.87 -12.87
N THR A 117 20.79 -37.29 -12.64
CA THR A 117 20.30 -38.58 -13.16
C THR A 117 19.31 -38.43 -14.32
N LEU A 118 18.75 -37.25 -14.61
CA LEU A 118 17.71 -37.13 -15.65
C LEU A 118 18.18 -37.41 -17.08
N SER A 119 19.46 -37.18 -17.41
CA SER A 119 19.99 -37.59 -18.71
C SER A 119 20.24 -39.10 -18.80
N SER A 120 20.68 -39.73 -17.69
CA SER A 120 20.83 -41.20 -17.63
C SER A 120 19.49 -41.92 -17.54
N GLU A 121 18.47 -41.32 -16.92
CA GLU A 121 17.10 -41.83 -16.88
C GLU A 121 16.41 -41.67 -18.24
N PHE A 122 16.73 -40.62 -19.01
CA PHE A 122 16.24 -40.48 -20.38
C PHE A 122 16.83 -41.56 -21.31
N ASP A 123 18.13 -41.84 -21.20
CA ASP A 123 18.78 -42.90 -21.97
C ASP A 123 18.33 -44.29 -21.48
N ALA A 124 18.12 -44.49 -20.17
CA ALA A 124 17.56 -45.72 -19.62
C ALA A 124 16.11 -45.95 -20.06
N VAL A 125 15.28 -44.91 -20.14
CA VAL A 125 13.92 -44.98 -20.70
C VAL A 125 13.96 -45.25 -22.20
N ARG A 126 14.91 -44.65 -22.94
CA ARG A 126 15.12 -44.90 -24.37
C ARG A 126 15.55 -46.34 -24.66
N GLU A 127 16.48 -46.87 -23.86
CA GLU A 127 16.97 -48.25 -23.93
C GLU A 127 15.85 -49.23 -23.56
N ARG A 128 15.04 -48.90 -22.55
CA ARG A 128 13.87 -49.71 -22.14
C ARG A 128 12.75 -49.66 -23.17
N LEU A 129 12.53 -48.54 -23.85
CA LEU A 129 11.61 -48.42 -24.98
C LEU A 129 12.08 -49.21 -26.20
N ALA A 130 13.39 -49.21 -26.50
CA ALA A 130 13.97 -50.04 -27.55
C ALA A 130 13.81 -51.53 -27.23
N TYR A 131 14.06 -51.92 -25.98
CA TYR A 131 13.85 -53.28 -25.48
C TYR A 131 12.38 -53.72 -25.53
N LEU A 132 11.43 -52.84 -25.18
CA LEU A 132 9.99 -53.13 -25.23
C LEU A 132 9.43 -53.17 -26.67
N ARG A 133 10.00 -52.38 -27.59
CA ARG A 133 9.66 -52.39 -29.03
C ARG A 133 10.07 -53.70 -29.71
N ASP A 134 11.22 -54.25 -29.34
CA ASP A 134 11.79 -55.44 -29.96
C ASP A 134 11.30 -56.75 -29.28
N HIS A 135 10.34 -56.64 -28.34
CA HIS A 135 9.80 -57.77 -27.58
C HIS A 135 8.58 -58.41 -28.30
N PRO A 136 8.56 -59.74 -28.55
CA PRO A 136 7.63 -60.40 -29.46
C PRO A 136 6.14 -60.37 -29.04
N GLU A 137 5.81 -59.99 -27.81
CA GLU A 137 4.42 -59.93 -27.29
C GLU A 137 3.84 -58.51 -27.23
N LEU A 138 4.61 -57.46 -27.55
CA LEU A 138 4.23 -56.04 -27.37
C LEU A 138 4.04 -55.26 -28.68
N GLY A 139 4.01 -55.96 -29.82
CA GLY A 139 3.89 -55.38 -31.17
C GLY A 139 2.60 -54.58 -31.43
N SER A 140 1.68 -54.46 -30.46
CA SER A 140 0.45 -53.67 -30.57
C SER A 140 0.48 -52.31 -29.84
N LEU A 141 1.56 -51.95 -29.14
CA LEU A 141 1.71 -50.63 -28.47
C LEU A 141 2.37 -49.56 -29.38
N GLU A 142 2.32 -49.79 -30.68
CA GLU A 142 3.03 -49.03 -31.70
C GLU A 142 2.23 -47.78 -32.12
N ASN A 143 2.33 -46.70 -31.33
CA ASN A 143 2.27 -45.27 -31.71
C ASN A 143 2.10 -44.39 -30.46
N GLU A 144 1.19 -44.75 -29.55
CA GLU A 144 0.86 -43.93 -28.36
C GLU A 144 2.02 -43.81 -27.36
N VAL A 145 2.80 -44.88 -27.17
CA VAL A 145 3.97 -44.87 -26.25
C VAL A 145 5.12 -44.05 -26.84
N LEU A 146 5.31 -44.09 -28.17
CA LEU A 146 6.30 -43.28 -28.87
C LEU A 146 5.92 -41.80 -28.85
N GLU A 147 4.63 -41.48 -28.98
CA GLU A 147 4.12 -40.12 -28.89
C GLU A 147 4.25 -39.55 -27.48
N LEU A 148 3.91 -40.32 -26.45
CA LEU A 148 4.07 -39.91 -25.05
C LEU A 148 5.56 -39.70 -24.68
N ALA A 149 6.44 -40.59 -25.12
CA ALA A 149 7.88 -40.44 -24.93
C ALA A 149 8.45 -39.22 -25.67
N ALA A 150 7.96 -38.92 -26.88
CA ALA A 150 8.33 -37.73 -27.63
C ALA A 150 7.83 -36.44 -26.96
N GLN A 151 6.60 -36.43 -26.44
CA GLN A 151 6.03 -35.31 -25.69
C GLN A 151 6.80 -35.04 -24.39
N MET A 152 7.12 -36.09 -23.62
CA MET A 152 7.94 -35.98 -22.41
C MET A 152 9.38 -35.52 -22.73
N SER A 153 10.00 -36.02 -23.80
CA SER A 153 11.32 -35.57 -24.28
C SER A 153 11.34 -34.08 -24.64
N LYS A 154 10.29 -33.59 -25.31
CA LYS A 154 10.14 -32.18 -25.68
C LYS A 154 9.97 -31.30 -24.44
N GLN A 155 9.14 -31.74 -23.49
CA GLN A 155 8.85 -30.99 -22.28
C GLN A 155 10.05 -30.93 -21.33
N SER A 156 10.79 -32.02 -21.16
CA SER A 156 12.03 -32.04 -20.37
C SER A 156 13.14 -31.19 -21.01
N ARG A 157 13.27 -31.21 -22.35
CA ARG A 157 14.22 -30.34 -23.06
C ARG A 157 13.88 -28.86 -22.89
N HIS A 158 12.60 -28.51 -22.93
CA HIS A 158 12.14 -27.15 -22.70
C HIS A 158 12.40 -26.68 -21.27
N LEU A 159 12.18 -27.53 -20.26
CA LEU A 159 12.54 -27.23 -18.87
C LEU A 159 14.06 -27.08 -18.69
N ALA A 160 14.86 -27.98 -19.27
CA ALA A 160 16.31 -27.93 -19.19
C ALA A 160 16.89 -26.68 -19.87
N ASP A 161 16.29 -26.21 -20.97
CA ASP A 161 16.69 -24.96 -21.58
C ASP A 161 16.30 -23.76 -20.71
N ILE A 162 15.09 -23.70 -20.16
CA ILE A 162 14.67 -22.58 -19.30
C ILE A 162 15.49 -22.52 -17.99
N TYR A 163 15.71 -23.66 -17.36
CA TYR A 163 16.39 -23.79 -16.07
C TYR A 163 17.83 -24.27 -16.21
N SER A 164 18.48 -23.95 -17.33
CA SER A 164 19.88 -24.30 -17.49
C SER A 164 20.73 -23.67 -16.38
N ASP A 165 21.72 -24.42 -15.88
CA ASP A 165 22.60 -23.96 -14.81
C ASP A 165 23.23 -22.60 -15.11
N GLU A 166 23.52 -22.35 -16.39
CA GLU A 166 24.03 -21.07 -16.88
C GLU A 166 23.02 -19.93 -16.70
N LYS A 167 21.74 -20.13 -17.07
CA LYS A 167 20.69 -19.12 -16.89
C LYS A 167 20.44 -18.84 -15.42
N VAL A 168 20.42 -19.87 -14.59
CA VAL A 168 20.25 -19.75 -13.13
C VAL A 168 21.44 -19.04 -12.49
N ALA A 169 22.67 -19.37 -12.89
CA ALA A 169 23.88 -18.70 -12.41
C ALA A 169 23.89 -17.21 -12.79
N ARG A 170 23.53 -16.87 -14.04
CA ARG A 170 23.40 -15.46 -14.47
C ARG A 170 22.34 -14.71 -13.67
N ALA A 171 21.18 -15.31 -13.43
CA ALA A 171 20.12 -14.70 -12.62
C ALA A 171 20.59 -14.43 -11.18
N LYS A 172 21.32 -15.37 -10.56
CA LYS A 172 21.91 -15.19 -9.22
C LYS A 172 22.94 -14.05 -9.20
N THR A 173 23.80 -13.98 -10.22
CA THR A 173 24.78 -12.87 -10.34
C THR A 173 24.09 -11.52 -10.49
N PHE A 174 23.03 -11.43 -11.31
CA PHE A 174 22.24 -10.21 -11.45
C PHE A 174 21.59 -9.78 -10.12
N LEU A 175 21.02 -10.73 -9.37
CA LEU A 175 20.42 -10.42 -8.05
C LEU A 175 21.47 -9.93 -7.05
N ARG A 176 22.67 -10.52 -7.04
CA ARG A 176 23.77 -10.05 -6.19
C ARG A 176 24.19 -8.63 -6.57
N GLN A 177 24.38 -8.35 -7.86
CA GLN A 177 24.69 -7.01 -8.33
C GLN A 177 23.60 -6.00 -7.93
N ARG A 178 22.32 -6.38 -8.03
CA ARG A 178 21.21 -5.53 -7.63
C ARG A 178 21.17 -5.24 -6.13
N GLN A 179 21.58 -6.19 -5.29
CA GLN A 179 21.70 -6.01 -3.85
C GLN A 179 22.85 -5.03 -3.52
N GLU A 180 24.03 -5.25 -4.10
CA GLU A 180 25.18 -4.35 -3.94
C GLU A 180 24.84 -2.91 -4.41
N GLU A 181 24.11 -2.77 -5.52
CA GLU A 181 23.67 -1.47 -6.00
C GLU A 181 22.65 -0.81 -5.04
N ALA A 182 21.74 -1.59 -4.45
CA ALA A 182 20.78 -1.08 -3.47
C ALA A 182 21.47 -0.59 -2.18
N GLU A 183 22.48 -1.32 -1.69
CA GLU A 183 23.30 -0.92 -0.54
C GLU A 183 24.06 0.37 -0.83
N ASN A 184 24.67 0.48 -2.01
CA ASN A 184 25.36 1.70 -2.44
C ASN A 184 24.41 2.90 -2.55
N GLN A 185 23.18 2.70 -3.04
CA GLN A 185 22.17 3.75 -3.09
C GLN A 185 21.74 4.18 -1.68
N GLN A 186 21.53 3.23 -0.77
CA GLN A 186 21.18 3.52 0.61
C GLN A 186 22.26 4.37 1.29
N GLN A 187 23.55 4.04 1.08
CA GLN A 187 24.66 4.82 1.61
C GLN A 187 24.65 6.27 1.09
N LYS A 188 24.45 6.46 -0.21
CA LYS A 188 24.35 7.80 -0.82
C LYS A 188 23.18 8.62 -0.26
N ILE A 189 22.04 7.97 0.01
CA ILE A 189 20.87 8.65 0.62
C ILE A 189 21.22 9.14 2.02
N VAL A 190 21.90 8.32 2.82
CA VAL A 190 22.33 8.71 4.18
C VAL A 190 23.27 9.91 4.14
N GLU A 191 24.25 9.90 3.24
CA GLU A 191 25.18 11.02 3.03
C GLU A 191 24.44 12.30 2.61
N ALA A 192 23.53 12.21 1.63
CA ALA A 192 22.72 13.33 1.18
C ALA A 192 21.85 13.91 2.32
N LEU A 193 21.23 13.04 3.14
CA LEU A 193 20.44 13.47 4.30
C LEU A 193 21.31 14.19 5.34
N HIS A 194 22.55 13.76 5.55
CA HIS A 194 23.48 14.46 6.42
C HIS A 194 23.78 15.86 5.88
N ALA A 195 24.15 15.96 4.60
CA ALA A 195 24.43 17.24 3.95
C ALA A 195 23.23 18.20 4.01
N CYS A 196 22.00 17.72 3.78
CA CYS A 196 20.79 18.52 3.92
C CYS A 196 20.59 19.07 5.34
N ARG A 197 20.91 18.28 6.38
CA ARG A 197 20.83 18.73 7.77
C ARG A 197 21.87 19.81 8.07
N GLU A 198 23.09 19.66 7.56
CA GLU A 198 24.15 20.65 7.71
C GLU A 198 23.80 21.97 7.02
N ILE A 199 23.33 21.92 5.78
CA ILE A 199 22.88 23.11 5.04
C ILE A 199 21.76 23.82 5.81
N ARG A 200 20.80 23.08 6.36
CA ARG A 200 19.73 23.67 7.17
C ARG A 200 20.28 24.37 8.41
N LYS A 201 21.24 23.76 9.10
CA LYS A 201 21.89 24.35 10.28
C LYS A 201 22.64 25.65 9.90
N TRP A 202 23.38 25.64 8.80
CA TRP A 202 24.08 26.83 8.31
C TRP A 202 23.11 27.94 7.91
N SER A 203 22.01 27.61 7.23
CA SER A 203 20.97 28.59 6.90
C SER A 203 20.40 29.27 8.13
N GLN A 204 20.10 28.51 9.20
CA GLN A 204 19.60 29.07 10.46
C GLN A 204 20.64 29.95 11.15
N GLN A 205 21.91 29.56 11.11
CA GLN A 205 23.00 30.36 11.67
C GLN A 205 23.13 31.69 10.94
N VAL A 206 23.11 31.67 9.60
CA VAL A 206 23.19 32.89 8.77
C VAL A 206 22.00 33.82 9.05
N GLU A 207 20.78 33.29 9.14
CA GLU A 207 19.58 34.09 9.45
C GLU A 207 19.70 34.79 10.83
N LEU A 208 20.23 34.09 11.83
CA LEU A 208 20.49 34.68 13.14
C LEU A 208 21.56 35.78 13.06
N GLU A 209 22.67 35.53 12.36
CA GLU A 209 23.74 36.51 12.17
C GLU A 209 23.24 37.76 11.44
N GLU A 210 22.44 37.60 10.38
CA GLU A 210 21.81 38.70 9.65
C GLU A 210 20.87 39.51 10.55
N SER A 211 20.07 38.85 11.41
CA SER A 211 19.20 39.54 12.36
C SER A 211 19.99 40.38 13.38
N VAL A 212 21.14 39.89 13.83
CA VAL A 212 22.04 40.62 14.75
C VAL A 212 22.65 41.83 14.04
N VAL A 213 23.14 41.66 12.81
CA VAL A 213 23.70 42.77 12.00
C VAL A 213 22.65 43.84 11.75
N ALA A 214 21.42 43.46 11.37
CA ALA A 214 20.32 44.40 11.18
C ALA A 214 20.00 45.20 12.46
N SER A 215 20.02 44.53 13.63
CA SER A 215 19.82 45.20 14.92
C SER A 215 20.95 46.18 15.24
N GLN A 216 22.21 45.79 15.00
CA GLN A 216 23.36 46.67 15.22
C GLN A 216 23.33 47.90 14.31
N LEU A 217 22.99 47.74 13.03
CA LEU A 217 22.82 48.86 12.10
C LEU A 217 21.73 49.83 12.57
N SER A 218 20.57 49.31 12.99
CA SER A 218 19.48 50.13 13.52
C SER A 218 19.90 50.92 14.78
N GLN A 219 20.66 50.30 15.69
CA GLN A 219 21.18 50.99 16.88
C GLN A 219 22.20 52.07 16.50
N LEU A 220 23.06 51.80 15.52
CA LEU A 220 24.06 52.76 15.07
C LEU A 220 23.42 53.95 14.36
N GLU A 221 22.37 53.73 13.56
CA GLU A 221 21.54 54.79 12.99
C GLU A 221 20.87 55.64 14.08
N GLU A 222 20.29 55.01 15.10
CA GLU A 222 19.67 55.72 16.22
C GLU A 222 20.68 56.56 17.01
N GLN A 223 21.85 56.00 17.31
CA GLN A 223 22.95 56.72 17.97
C GLN A 223 23.42 57.91 17.13
N LEU A 224 23.62 57.71 15.83
CA LEU A 224 24.04 58.78 14.93
C LEU A 224 22.97 59.88 14.83
N ALA A 225 21.70 59.51 14.73
CA ALA A 225 20.58 60.45 14.74
C ALA A 225 20.47 61.24 16.05
N ALA A 226 20.86 60.66 17.19
CA ALA A 226 20.92 61.36 18.45
C ALA A 226 22.09 62.36 18.54
N THR A 227 23.24 62.06 17.91
CA THR A 227 24.44 62.92 18.01
C THR A 227 24.51 64.03 16.97
N LEU A 228 23.98 63.81 15.76
CA LEU A 228 24.07 64.79 14.66
C LEU A 228 23.41 66.16 14.95
N PRO A 229 22.25 66.25 15.64
CA PRO A 229 21.63 67.53 15.97
C PRO A 229 22.54 68.45 16.78
N ALA A 230 23.39 67.89 17.67
CA ALA A 230 24.36 68.66 18.45
C ALA A 230 25.48 69.28 17.60
N LEU A 231 25.71 68.72 16.40
CA LEU A 231 26.69 69.21 15.41
C LEU A 231 26.05 70.10 14.34
N GLY A 232 24.74 70.39 14.44
CA GLY A 232 24.00 71.22 13.48
C GLY A 232 23.54 70.48 12.22
N TYR A 233 23.61 69.14 12.20
CA TYR A 233 23.18 68.31 11.07
C TYR A 233 21.91 67.53 11.43
N THR A 234 20.99 67.35 10.48
CA THR A 234 19.80 66.50 10.63
C THR A 234 19.85 65.35 9.62
N LEU A 235 19.68 64.10 10.09
CA LEU A 235 19.46 62.96 9.20
C LEU A 235 18.09 63.12 8.55
N GLY A 236 18.07 63.59 7.31
CA GLY A 236 16.86 63.69 6.50
C GLY A 236 16.34 62.29 6.21
N ARG A 237 15.18 61.93 6.76
CA ARG A 237 14.42 60.77 6.31
C ARG A 237 13.74 61.17 5.00
N ASP A 238 14.47 61.04 3.91
CA ASP A 238 14.04 61.49 2.58
C ASP A 238 13.01 60.49 1.99
N SER A 239 11.80 60.50 2.53
CA SER A 239 10.63 60.12 1.74
C SER A 239 10.19 61.37 0.96
N ALA A 240 10.60 61.43 -0.30
CA ALA A 240 10.26 62.43 -1.32
C ALA A 240 11.08 63.73 -1.32
N ASN A 241 12.22 63.71 -2.02
CA ASN A 241 12.81 64.92 -2.59
C ASN A 241 13.28 64.67 -4.03
N VAL A 242 12.33 64.69 -4.98
CA VAL A 242 12.66 64.85 -6.40
C VAL A 242 12.98 66.32 -6.62
N VAL A 243 14.27 66.65 -6.76
CA VAL A 243 14.73 67.98 -7.16
C VAL A 243 15.03 67.95 -8.67
N PRO A 244 14.36 68.78 -9.49
CA PRO A 244 14.64 68.86 -10.93
C PRO A 244 15.99 69.53 -11.16
N LEU A 245 16.80 68.95 -12.03
CA LEU A 245 18.10 69.50 -12.46
C LEU A 245 17.87 70.76 -13.32
N GLY A 246 18.09 71.92 -12.72
CA GLY A 246 18.26 73.18 -13.43
C GLY A 246 19.68 73.28 -13.98
N GLU A 247 19.78 73.42 -15.30
CA GLU A 247 21.03 73.55 -16.08
C GLU A 247 21.99 74.59 -15.50
N ARG A 248 23.27 74.24 -15.39
CA ARG A 248 24.33 75.24 -15.20
C ARG A 248 25.05 75.50 -16.52
N PRO A 249 25.28 76.78 -16.85
CA PRO A 249 25.95 77.19 -18.07
C PRO A 249 27.45 76.91 -18.00
N ALA A 250 28.03 76.57 -19.16
CA ALA A 250 29.47 76.56 -19.37
C ALA A 250 30.00 77.99 -19.28
N ALA A 251 30.99 78.21 -18.42
CA ALA A 251 31.83 79.39 -18.49
C ALA A 251 33.29 78.96 -18.47
N GLU A 252 34.00 79.46 -19.50
CA GLU A 252 35.45 79.51 -19.72
C GLU A 252 36.16 78.26 -20.24
#